data_AF-A0A1F9Z574-F1
#
_entry.id   AF-A0A1F9Z574-F1
#
_cell.length_a   1.000
_cell.length_b   1.000
_cell.length_c   1.000
_cell.angle_alpha   90.00
_cell.angle_beta   90.00
_cell.angle_gamma   90.00
#
_symmetry.space_group_name_H-M   'P 1'
#
loop_
_entity.id
_entity.type
_entity.pdbx_description
1 polymer ?
#
loop_
_entity_poly.entity_id
_entity_poly.type
_entity_poly.pdbx_seq_one_letter_code
_entity_poly.pdbx_strand_id
1 'polypeptide(L)'
;MDPNSPLALTTEARILLYLSDFRNMEERYVLPRTLTQKSIAYAAGVQRKHLSRYLDDMVKSGDLTETKGHIEGEKQRMLAYYLAPRGWERARGIKERLAVVRVPVKVAGDVRQMTLAEIDKATSVHLTFSDIVREAMEVDTLDLAHLEGIDERRRRAMDERLKKLEAYARAIMTAWKDGRVSATERLLVEQLREHLGVSREEHERIETQVMEEVLSNRQGIYRAVAEEALEDGPVRGDERELLEALRKKLGISVEECQRIEADATRKG
;
A
#
# COMPACT_ATOMS: atom_id res chain seq x y z
N MET A 1 -19.19 -17.53 -15.62
CA MET A 1 -18.30 -17.41 -16.79
C MET A 1 -18.24 -18.75 -17.47
N ASP A 2 -18.53 -18.80 -18.77
CA ASP A 2 -18.38 -20.03 -19.57
C ASP A 2 -16.88 -20.41 -19.60
N PRO A 3 -16.48 -21.60 -19.12
CA PRO A 3 -15.08 -22.05 -19.15
C PRO A 3 -14.53 -22.20 -20.57
N ASN A 4 -15.38 -22.24 -21.60
CA ASN A 4 -14.98 -22.24 -23.01
C ASN A 4 -14.90 -20.84 -23.64
N SER A 5 -15.11 -19.78 -22.85
CA SER A 5 -14.97 -18.42 -23.36
C SER A 5 -13.54 -18.17 -23.83
N PRO A 6 -13.32 -17.54 -25.00
CA PRO A 6 -11.97 -17.14 -25.44
C PRO A 6 -11.30 -16.15 -24.47
N LEU A 7 -12.10 -15.48 -23.62
CA LEU A 7 -11.68 -14.58 -22.54
C LEU A 7 -11.41 -15.30 -21.21
N ALA A 8 -11.67 -16.60 -21.10
CA ALA A 8 -11.41 -17.35 -19.88
C ALA A 8 -9.89 -17.37 -19.61
N LEU A 9 -9.49 -16.79 -18.47
CA LEU A 9 -8.10 -16.73 -18.03
C LEU A 9 -7.94 -17.38 -16.67
N THR A 10 -6.86 -18.14 -16.53
CA THR A 10 -6.41 -18.61 -15.22
C THR A 10 -5.96 -17.42 -14.36
N THR A 11 -5.94 -17.60 -13.05
CA THR A 11 -5.36 -16.61 -12.12
C THR A 11 -3.93 -16.24 -12.50
N GLU A 12 -3.09 -17.22 -12.83
CA GLU A 12 -1.72 -16.97 -13.29
C GLU A 12 -1.69 -16.09 -14.54
N ALA A 13 -2.55 -16.37 -15.53
CA ALA A 13 -2.59 -15.59 -16.76
C ALA A 13 -3.02 -14.13 -16.51
N ARG A 14 -3.95 -13.91 -15.57
CA ARG A 14 -4.33 -12.56 -15.13
C ARG A 14 -3.19 -11.83 -14.43
N ILE A 15 -2.44 -12.51 -13.57
CA ILE A 15 -1.25 -11.95 -12.90
C ILE A 15 -0.18 -11.57 -13.92
N LEU A 16 0.11 -12.46 -14.88
CA LEU A 16 1.09 -12.21 -15.94
C LEU A 16 0.71 -11.00 -16.79
N LEU A 17 -0.57 -10.89 -17.15
CA LEU A 17 -1.06 -9.79 -17.97
C LEU A 17 -0.95 -8.45 -17.24
N TYR A 18 -1.35 -8.39 -15.96
CA TYR A 18 -1.21 -7.20 -15.12
C TYR A 18 0.27 -6.80 -14.95
N LEU A 19 1.15 -7.76 -14.65
CA LEU A 19 2.56 -7.45 -14.42
C LEU A 19 3.32 -7.04 -15.69
N SER A 20 2.77 -7.33 -16.88
CA SER A 20 3.37 -6.96 -18.18
C SER A 20 3.39 -5.46 -18.46
N ASP A 21 2.64 -4.68 -17.67
CA ASP A 21 2.65 -3.21 -17.74
C ASP A 21 3.86 -2.60 -17.02
N PHE A 22 4.59 -3.36 -16.18
CA PHE A 22 5.70 -2.87 -15.36
C PHE A 22 7.05 -3.38 -15.87
N ARG A 23 7.66 -2.63 -16.80
CA ARG A 23 8.98 -2.95 -17.40
C ARG A 23 10.15 -2.36 -16.61
N ASN A 24 11.31 -3.02 -16.70
CA ASN A 24 12.59 -2.57 -16.15
C ASN A 24 12.50 -2.29 -14.65
N MET A 25 11.87 -3.19 -13.90
CA MET A 25 11.69 -3.05 -12.45
C MET A 25 12.97 -3.43 -11.69
N GLU A 26 13.77 -4.33 -12.26
CA GLU A 26 15.08 -4.76 -11.79
C GLU A 26 16.11 -3.62 -11.69
N GLU A 27 15.96 -2.57 -12.49
CA GLU A 27 16.84 -1.39 -12.51
C GLU A 27 16.43 -0.31 -11.50
N ARG A 28 15.25 -0.44 -10.88
CA ARG A 28 14.71 0.60 -10.01
C ARG A 28 15.20 0.46 -8.57
N TYR A 29 15.65 1.57 -8.01
CA TYR A 29 16.00 1.66 -6.59
C TYR A 29 14.78 1.62 -5.67
N VAL A 30 13.68 2.28 -6.07
CA VAL A 30 12.37 2.24 -5.39
C VAL A 30 11.34 1.62 -6.31
N LEU A 31 10.63 0.61 -5.81
CA LEU A 31 9.62 -0.13 -6.56
C LEU A 31 8.21 0.43 -6.27
N PRO A 32 7.31 0.47 -7.26
CA PRO A 32 5.97 0.98 -7.06
C PRO A 32 5.12 0.01 -6.23
N ARG A 33 4.16 0.56 -5.46
CA ARG A 33 3.22 -0.22 -4.63
C ARG A 33 2.37 -1.21 -5.43
N THR A 34 2.25 -1.00 -6.74
CA THR A 34 1.54 -1.85 -7.69
C THR A 34 2.12 -3.27 -7.78
N LEU A 35 3.39 -3.46 -7.41
CA LEU A 35 4.08 -4.77 -7.43
C LEU A 35 3.93 -5.57 -6.14
N THR A 36 3.23 -5.04 -5.14
CA THR A 36 2.99 -5.77 -3.89
C THR A 36 1.90 -6.83 -4.07
N GLN A 37 1.96 -7.90 -3.26
CA GLN A 37 0.95 -8.96 -3.26
C GLN A 37 -0.47 -8.41 -3.10
N LYS A 38 -0.68 -7.37 -2.29
CA LYS A 38 -2.01 -6.76 -2.10
C LYS A 38 -2.55 -6.16 -3.41
N SER A 39 -1.71 -5.40 -4.12
CA SER A 39 -2.09 -4.75 -5.38
C SER A 39 -2.32 -5.78 -6.49
N ILE A 40 -1.46 -6.81 -6.57
CA ILE A 40 -1.62 -7.91 -7.52
C ILE A 40 -2.92 -8.69 -7.25
N ALA A 41 -3.27 -8.95 -5.99
CA ALA A 41 -4.51 -9.65 -5.62
C ALA A 41 -5.75 -8.90 -6.12
N TYR A 42 -5.75 -7.59 -5.92
CA TYR A 42 -6.81 -6.72 -6.38
C TYR A 42 -6.90 -6.73 -7.91
N ALA A 43 -5.79 -6.51 -8.61
CA ALA A 43 -5.75 -6.47 -10.07
C ALA A 43 -6.15 -7.81 -10.73
N ALA A 44 -5.73 -8.94 -10.16
CA ALA A 44 -6.03 -10.28 -10.67
C ALA A 44 -7.44 -10.77 -10.27
N GLY A 45 -8.18 -10.03 -9.43
CA GLY A 45 -9.51 -10.43 -8.97
C GLY A 45 -9.50 -11.70 -8.11
N VAL A 46 -8.51 -11.84 -7.21
CA VAL A 46 -8.34 -13.03 -6.35
C VAL A 46 -8.25 -12.62 -4.89
N GLN A 47 -8.84 -13.42 -4.00
CA GLN A 47 -8.71 -13.20 -2.57
C GLN A 47 -7.25 -13.34 -2.14
N ARG A 48 -6.75 -12.35 -1.38
CA ARG A 48 -5.35 -12.25 -0.95
C ARG A 48 -4.78 -13.54 -0.34
N LYS A 49 -5.57 -14.27 0.46
CA LYS A 49 -5.17 -15.54 1.10
C LYS A 49 -4.80 -16.68 0.13
N HIS A 50 -5.26 -16.61 -1.12
CA HIS A 50 -4.92 -17.60 -2.15
C HIS A 50 -3.76 -17.14 -3.03
N LEU A 51 -3.44 -15.84 -3.04
CA LEU A 51 -2.45 -15.29 -3.95
C LEU A 51 -1.02 -15.75 -3.63
N SER A 52 -0.65 -15.93 -2.36
CA SER A 52 0.71 -16.34 -1.98
C SER A 52 1.14 -17.61 -2.70
N ARG A 53 0.27 -18.62 -2.71
CA ARG A 53 0.55 -19.88 -3.38
C ARG A 53 0.81 -19.72 -4.87
N TYR A 54 0.00 -18.90 -5.55
CA TYR A 54 0.21 -18.61 -6.97
C TYR A 54 1.54 -17.90 -7.21
N LEU A 55 1.88 -16.90 -6.39
CA LEU A 55 3.15 -16.18 -6.52
C LEU A 55 4.34 -17.11 -6.27
N ASP A 56 4.29 -17.94 -5.22
CA ASP A 56 5.34 -18.90 -4.89
C ASP A 56 5.55 -19.90 -6.04
N ASP A 57 4.46 -20.45 -6.59
CA ASP A 57 4.52 -21.40 -7.70
C ASP A 57 5.05 -20.73 -8.99
N MET A 58 4.62 -19.49 -9.27
CA MET A 58 5.08 -18.71 -10.41
C MET A 58 6.53 -18.23 -10.30
N VAL A 59 7.03 -18.00 -9.09
CA VAL A 59 8.46 -17.72 -8.85
C VAL A 59 9.28 -19.00 -9.08
N LYS A 60 8.85 -20.14 -8.54
CA LYS A 60 9.52 -21.44 -8.73
C LYS A 60 9.58 -21.86 -10.20
N SER A 61 8.53 -21.58 -10.95
CA SER A 61 8.48 -21.86 -12.39
C SER A 61 9.27 -20.84 -13.22
N GLY A 62 9.84 -19.80 -12.62
CA GLY A 62 10.64 -18.78 -13.30
C GLY A 62 9.81 -17.78 -14.09
N ASP A 63 8.50 -17.69 -13.83
CA ASP A 63 7.62 -16.71 -14.45
C ASP A 63 7.73 -15.34 -13.77
N LEU A 64 7.96 -15.32 -12.46
CA LEU A 64 8.11 -14.10 -11.67
C LEU A 64 9.46 -14.04 -10.98
N THR A 65 9.97 -12.83 -10.81
CA THR A 65 11.05 -12.50 -9.90
C THR A 65 10.46 -11.93 -8.62
N GLU A 66 10.81 -12.55 -7.49
CA GLU A 66 10.54 -12.01 -6.16
C GLU A 66 11.76 -11.24 -5.67
N THR A 67 11.54 -10.03 -5.15
CA THR A 67 12.60 -9.25 -4.50
C THR A 67 12.10 -8.52 -3.27
N LYS A 68 13.00 -8.33 -2.29
CA LYS A 68 12.74 -7.48 -1.12
C LYS A 68 13.28 -6.08 -1.39
N GLY A 69 12.42 -5.14 -1.73
CA GLY A 69 12.79 -3.78 -2.12
C GLY A 69 12.16 -2.69 -1.26
N HIS A 70 12.65 -1.45 -1.38
CA HIS A 70 11.93 -0.30 -0.84
C HIS A 70 10.73 -0.03 -1.76
N ILE A 71 9.54 0.07 -1.17
CA ILE A 71 8.31 0.32 -1.91
C ILE A 71 7.92 1.78 -1.71
N GLU A 72 7.49 2.44 -2.78
CA GLU A 72 7.01 3.83 -2.74
C GLU A 72 6.01 4.04 -1.59
N GLY A 73 6.28 5.02 -0.72
CA GLY A 73 5.40 5.36 0.40
C GLY A 73 5.38 4.34 1.55
N GLU A 74 6.19 3.29 1.53
CA GLU A 74 6.31 2.33 2.61
C GLU A 74 7.64 2.50 3.35
N LYS A 75 7.59 2.70 4.67
CA LYS A 75 8.81 2.92 5.49
C LYS A 75 9.74 1.69 5.52
N GLN A 76 9.19 0.50 5.31
CA GLN A 76 9.93 -0.77 5.39
C GLN A 76 10.07 -1.45 4.02
N ARG A 77 11.14 -2.24 3.87
CA ARG A 77 11.33 -3.07 2.68
C ARG A 77 10.31 -4.20 2.65
N MET A 78 9.59 -4.32 1.54
CA MET A 78 8.57 -5.34 1.34
C MET A 78 8.91 -6.24 0.15
N LEU A 79 8.23 -7.37 0.06
CA LEU A 79 8.28 -8.22 -1.14
C LEU A 79 7.53 -7.54 -2.29
N ALA A 80 8.18 -7.53 -3.45
CA ALA A 80 7.63 -7.12 -4.72
C ALA A 80 7.88 -8.19 -5.77
N TYR A 81 6.97 -8.24 -6.75
CA TYR A 81 6.97 -9.23 -7.81
C TYR A 81 6.89 -8.54 -9.17
N TYR A 82 7.73 -8.95 -10.11
CA TYR A 82 7.67 -8.52 -11.51
C TYR A 82 8.00 -9.69 -12.43
N LEU A 83 7.75 -9.53 -13.73
CA LEU A 83 7.95 -10.60 -14.70
C LEU A 83 9.43 -10.96 -14.85
N ALA A 84 9.74 -12.24 -14.73
CA ALA A 84 11.02 -12.80 -15.18
C ALA A 84 10.96 -13.05 -16.71
N PRO A 85 12.09 -13.39 -17.37
CA PRO A 85 12.13 -13.58 -18.82
C PRO A 85 11.07 -14.55 -19.36
N ARG A 86 10.85 -15.69 -18.70
CA ARG A 86 9.80 -16.65 -19.08
C ARG A 86 8.39 -16.09 -18.89
N GLY A 87 8.18 -15.32 -17.83
CA GLY A 87 6.92 -14.61 -17.58
C GLY A 87 6.59 -13.60 -18.67
N TRP A 88 7.58 -12.86 -19.17
CA TRP A 88 7.42 -11.94 -20.31
C TRP A 88 6.98 -12.66 -21.57
N GLU A 89 7.57 -13.81 -21.88
CA GLU A 89 7.19 -14.62 -23.04
C GLU A 89 5.76 -15.13 -22.92
N ARG A 90 5.39 -15.69 -21.76
CA ARG A 90 4.01 -16.14 -21.50
C ARG A 90 3.01 -15.00 -21.56
N ALA A 91 3.31 -13.86 -20.92
CA ALA A 91 2.45 -12.69 -20.93
C ALA A 91 2.21 -12.17 -22.36
N ARG A 92 3.26 -12.17 -23.19
CA ARG A 92 3.16 -11.81 -24.61
C ARG A 92 2.23 -12.75 -25.36
N GLY A 93 2.41 -14.06 -25.21
CA GLY A 93 1.54 -15.05 -25.87
C GLY A 93 0.07 -14.94 -25.41
N ILE A 94 -0.16 -14.64 -24.13
CA ILE A 94 -1.52 -14.35 -23.63
C ILE A 94 -2.08 -13.09 -24.29
N LYS A 95 -1.31 -12.01 -24.35
CA LYS A 95 -1.72 -10.74 -24.97
C LYS A 95 -2.05 -10.92 -26.46
N GLU A 96 -1.20 -11.62 -27.21
CA GLU A 96 -1.41 -11.91 -28.63
C GLU A 96 -2.67 -12.74 -28.88
N ARG A 97 -2.91 -13.79 -28.05
CA ARG A 97 -4.13 -14.60 -28.13
C ARG A 97 -5.39 -13.79 -27.87
N LEU A 98 -5.35 -12.91 -26.87
CA LEU A 98 -6.50 -12.07 -26.48
C LEU A 98 -6.73 -10.91 -27.44
N ALA A 99 -5.67 -10.36 -28.04
CA ALA A 99 -5.73 -9.20 -28.91
C ALA A 99 -6.75 -9.35 -30.05
N VAL A 100 -6.93 -10.56 -30.57
CA VAL A 100 -7.85 -10.87 -31.68
C VAL A 100 -9.28 -11.23 -31.25
N VAL A 101 -9.54 -11.38 -29.95
CA VAL A 101 -10.86 -11.73 -29.43
C VAL A 101 -11.81 -10.56 -29.65
N ARG A 102 -12.97 -10.83 -30.27
CA ARG A 102 -14.02 -9.84 -30.52
C ARG A 102 -15.04 -9.85 -29.40
N VAL A 103 -15.38 -8.67 -28.93
CA VAL A 103 -16.38 -8.43 -27.90
C VAL A 103 -17.34 -7.34 -28.35
N PRO A 104 -18.62 -7.42 -27.96
CA PRO A 104 -19.57 -6.33 -28.17
C PRO A 104 -19.18 -5.12 -27.30
N VAL A 105 -19.07 -3.96 -27.95
CA VAL A 105 -18.71 -2.69 -27.32
C VAL A 105 -19.73 -1.64 -27.72
N LYS A 106 -20.27 -0.93 -26.75
CA LYS A 106 -21.13 0.22 -26.94
C LYS A 106 -20.27 1.47 -27.21
N VAL A 107 -20.46 2.08 -28.37
CA VAL A 107 -19.77 3.27 -28.84
C VAL A 107 -20.82 4.30 -29.25
N ALA A 108 -20.88 5.43 -28.54
CA ALA A 108 -21.86 6.51 -28.81
C ALA A 108 -23.33 6.04 -28.89
N GLY A 109 -23.70 4.99 -28.15
CA GLY A 109 -25.05 4.43 -28.13
C GLY A 109 -25.22 3.15 -28.95
N ASP A 110 -24.37 2.91 -29.95
CA ASP A 110 -24.44 1.74 -30.84
C ASP A 110 -23.54 0.60 -30.35
N VAL A 111 -24.01 -0.64 -30.43
CA VAL A 111 -23.21 -1.82 -30.12
C VAL A 111 -22.47 -2.28 -31.38
N ARG A 112 -21.13 -2.38 -31.30
CA ARG A 112 -20.25 -2.84 -32.38
C ARG A 112 -19.34 -3.96 -31.89
N GLN A 113 -18.98 -4.88 -32.78
CA GLN A 113 -18.02 -5.94 -32.48
C GLN A 113 -16.60 -5.45 -32.72
N MET A 114 -15.84 -5.23 -31.65
CA MET A 114 -14.45 -4.77 -31.69
C MET A 114 -13.54 -5.82 -31.09
N THR A 115 -12.33 -5.95 -31.63
CA THR A 115 -11.26 -6.74 -31.02
C THR A 115 -10.71 -6.04 -29.79
N LEU A 116 -10.17 -6.81 -28.83
CA LEU A 116 -9.51 -6.22 -27.66
C LEU A 116 -8.34 -5.29 -28.06
N ALA A 117 -7.63 -5.58 -29.15
CA ALA A 117 -6.59 -4.70 -29.68
C ALA A 117 -7.12 -3.40 -30.31
N GLU A 118 -8.30 -3.43 -30.95
CA GLU A 118 -8.95 -2.20 -31.44
C GLU A 118 -9.42 -1.34 -30.27
N ILE A 119 -9.89 -1.94 -29.18
CA ILE A 119 -10.27 -1.23 -27.96
C ILE A 119 -9.03 -0.59 -27.33
N ASP A 120 -7.94 -1.35 -27.15
CA ASP A 120 -6.66 -0.87 -26.61
C ASP A 120 -6.12 0.36 -27.37
N LYS A 121 -6.28 0.38 -28.70
CA LYS A 121 -5.90 1.51 -29.56
C LYS A 121 -6.88 2.69 -29.51
N ALA A 122 -8.17 2.42 -29.30
CA ALA A 122 -9.22 3.43 -29.27
C ALA A 122 -9.31 4.13 -27.92
N THR A 123 -8.86 3.49 -26.84
CA THR A 123 -8.84 4.04 -25.49
C THR A 123 -7.58 4.87 -25.25
N SER A 124 -7.72 5.95 -24.47
CA SER A 124 -6.61 6.84 -24.11
C SER A 124 -5.48 6.12 -23.35
N VAL A 125 -4.29 6.73 -23.34
CA VAL A 125 -2.97 6.24 -22.82
C VAL A 125 -2.99 5.68 -21.38
N HIS A 126 -4.08 5.87 -20.63
CA HIS A 126 -4.20 5.47 -19.23
C HIS A 126 -4.89 4.13 -19.00
N LEU A 127 -5.46 3.49 -20.04
CA LEU A 127 -6.07 2.17 -19.91
C LEU A 127 -5.07 1.08 -20.29
N THR A 128 -4.86 0.08 -19.42
CA THR A 128 -3.98 -1.03 -19.77
C THR A 128 -4.76 -2.18 -20.39
N PHE A 129 -4.08 -2.99 -21.20
CA PHE A 129 -4.69 -4.15 -21.85
C PHE A 129 -5.25 -5.15 -20.82
N SER A 130 -4.63 -5.25 -19.64
CA SER A 130 -5.15 -6.05 -18.53
C SER A 130 -6.48 -5.52 -17.98
N ASP A 131 -6.71 -4.20 -18.02
CA ASP A 131 -7.95 -3.59 -17.56
C ASP A 131 -9.09 -3.86 -18.53
N ILE A 132 -8.86 -3.70 -19.83
CA ILE A 132 -9.84 -4.01 -20.87
C ILE A 132 -10.29 -5.47 -20.75
N VAL A 133 -9.33 -6.39 -20.61
CA VAL A 133 -9.60 -7.82 -20.49
C VAL A 133 -10.39 -8.14 -19.22
N ARG A 134 -10.04 -7.54 -18.07
CA ARG A 134 -10.78 -7.77 -16.82
C ARG A 134 -12.23 -7.33 -16.94
N GLU A 135 -12.50 -6.16 -17.50
CA GLU A 135 -13.88 -5.70 -17.69
C GLU A 135 -14.63 -6.59 -18.67
N ALA A 136 -13.99 -6.99 -19.77
CA ALA A 136 -14.58 -7.89 -20.77
C ALA A 136 -14.94 -9.26 -20.19
N MET A 137 -14.27 -9.67 -19.11
CA MET A 137 -14.56 -10.89 -18.37
C MET A 137 -15.77 -10.75 -17.44
N GLU A 138 -16.12 -9.54 -17.00
CA GLU A 138 -17.17 -9.30 -16.01
C GLU A 138 -18.52 -8.93 -16.64
N VAL A 139 -18.52 -8.33 -17.83
CA VAL A 139 -19.74 -7.86 -18.51
C VAL A 139 -19.90 -8.45 -19.90
N ASP A 140 -21.16 -8.66 -20.29
CA ASP A 140 -21.51 -9.18 -21.62
C ASP A 140 -21.36 -8.12 -22.73
N THR A 141 -21.32 -6.83 -22.40
CA THR A 141 -21.14 -5.73 -23.34
C THR A 141 -20.32 -4.63 -22.69
N LEU A 142 -19.18 -4.30 -23.29
CA LEU A 142 -18.32 -3.22 -22.83
C LEU A 142 -18.92 -1.87 -23.21
N ASP A 143 -18.60 -0.83 -22.45
CA ASP A 143 -18.95 0.55 -22.77
C ASP A 143 -17.66 1.38 -22.79
N LEU A 144 -17.33 1.99 -23.94
CA LEU A 144 -16.10 2.79 -24.08
C LEU A 144 -16.06 3.96 -23.10
N ALA A 145 -17.19 4.64 -22.87
CA ALA A 145 -17.25 5.75 -21.91
C ALA A 145 -17.04 5.24 -20.48
N HIS A 146 -17.48 4.02 -20.18
CA HIS A 146 -17.18 3.38 -18.90
C HIS A 146 -15.68 3.06 -18.78
N LEU A 147 -15.08 2.47 -19.83
CA LEU A 147 -13.68 2.08 -19.87
C LEU A 147 -12.74 3.27 -19.67
N GLU A 148 -12.99 4.39 -20.35
CA GLU A 148 -12.18 5.61 -20.22
C GLU A 148 -12.16 6.17 -18.79
N GLY A 149 -13.23 5.96 -18.02
CA GLY A 149 -13.29 6.40 -16.62
C GLY A 149 -12.68 5.43 -15.60
N ILE A 150 -12.16 4.26 -16.00
CA ILE A 150 -11.65 3.25 -15.04
C ILE A 150 -10.43 3.75 -14.30
N ASP A 151 -9.47 4.34 -14.99
CA ASP A 151 -8.26 4.87 -14.35
C ASP A 151 -8.60 5.98 -13.36
N GLU A 152 -9.49 6.90 -13.75
CA GLU A 152 -9.92 7.99 -12.87
C GLU A 152 -10.66 7.47 -11.64
N ARG A 153 -11.57 6.49 -11.81
CA ARG A 153 -12.26 5.84 -10.68
C ARG A 153 -11.28 5.08 -9.78
N ARG A 154 -10.29 4.39 -10.35
CA ARG A 154 -9.25 3.68 -9.60
C ARG A 154 -8.38 4.66 -8.81
N ARG A 155 -7.92 5.75 -9.44
CA ARG A 155 -7.16 6.82 -8.79
C ARG A 155 -7.98 7.40 -7.63
N ARG A 156 -9.23 7.78 -7.86
CA ARG A 156 -10.14 8.26 -6.79
C ARG A 156 -10.33 7.24 -5.67
N ALA A 157 -10.53 5.96 -5.98
CA ALA A 157 -10.68 4.91 -4.98
C ALA A 157 -9.40 4.67 -4.17
N MET A 158 -8.23 4.77 -4.82
CA MET A 158 -6.92 4.66 -4.19
C MET A 158 -6.63 5.87 -3.30
N ASP A 159 -6.91 7.09 -3.77
CA ASP A 159 -6.77 8.33 -3.00
C ASP A 159 -7.70 8.34 -1.79
N GLU A 160 -8.95 7.91 -1.95
CA GLU A 160 -9.90 7.77 -0.85
C GLU A 160 -9.43 6.74 0.18
N ARG A 161 -8.86 5.62 -0.29
CA ARG A 161 -8.25 4.64 0.61
C ARG A 161 -7.03 5.20 1.33
N LEU A 162 -6.20 6.01 0.67
CA LEU A 162 -5.06 6.66 1.30
C LEU A 162 -5.51 7.63 2.39
N LYS A 163 -6.50 8.50 2.10
CA LYS A 163 -7.10 9.41 3.09
C LYS A 163 -7.65 8.69 4.32
N LYS A 164 -8.31 7.54 4.13
CA LYS A 164 -8.79 6.70 5.24
C LYS A 164 -7.65 6.16 6.09
N LEU A 165 -6.57 5.69 5.46
CA LEU A 165 -5.39 5.19 6.17
C LEU A 165 -4.65 6.32 6.91
N GLU A 166 -4.56 7.51 6.34
CA GLU A 166 -4.00 8.69 7.00
C GLU A 166 -4.85 9.15 8.19
N ALA A 167 -6.17 9.16 8.05
CA ALA A 167 -7.09 9.46 9.15
C ALA A 167 -6.93 8.44 10.30
N TYR A 168 -6.79 7.17 9.95
CA TYR A 168 -6.54 6.10 10.92
C TYR A 168 -5.16 6.25 11.60
N ALA A 169 -4.11 6.56 10.84
CA ALA A 169 -2.78 6.80 11.40
C ALA A 169 -2.76 8.01 12.36
N ARG A 170 -3.50 9.08 12.04
CA ARG A 170 -3.68 10.23 12.96
C ARG A 170 -4.42 9.84 14.24
N ALA A 171 -5.44 8.99 14.15
CA ALA A 171 -6.15 8.48 15.33
C ALA A 171 -5.22 7.66 16.22
N ILE A 172 -4.38 6.79 15.64
CA ILE A 172 -3.33 6.05 16.36
C ILE A 172 -2.35 7.02 17.01
N MET A 173 -1.77 7.97 16.28
CA MET A 173 -0.84 8.97 16.85
C MET A 173 -1.45 9.72 18.04
N THR A 174 -2.73 10.08 17.96
CA THR A 174 -3.46 10.75 19.05
C THR A 174 -3.61 9.84 20.27
N ALA A 175 -3.97 8.57 20.05
CA ALA A 175 -4.11 7.58 21.11
C ALA A 175 -2.77 7.24 21.82
N TRP A 176 -1.64 7.44 21.13
CA TRP A 176 -0.30 7.18 21.65
C TRP A 176 0.42 8.44 22.17
N LYS A 177 -0.21 9.62 22.07
CA LYS A 177 0.39 10.93 22.37
C LYS A 177 0.96 11.02 23.80
N ASP A 178 0.27 10.42 24.77
CA ASP A 178 0.65 10.47 26.19
C ASP A 178 1.48 9.25 26.64
N GLY A 179 1.97 8.46 25.67
CA GLY A 179 2.78 7.26 25.90
C GLY A 179 2.03 6.09 26.55
N ARG A 180 0.69 6.18 26.67
CA ARG A 180 -0.20 5.11 27.13
C ARG A 180 -1.50 5.18 26.36
N VAL A 181 -1.96 4.03 25.84
CA VAL A 181 -3.29 3.92 25.25
C VAL A 181 -4.29 3.45 26.30
N SER A 182 -5.22 4.32 26.68
CA SER A 182 -6.32 4.00 27.59
C SER A 182 -7.24 2.91 27.02
N ALA A 183 -8.08 2.30 27.86
CA ALA A 183 -9.06 1.32 27.41
C ALA A 183 -10.08 1.94 26.43
N THR A 184 -10.45 3.20 26.65
CA THR A 184 -11.36 3.97 25.79
C THR A 184 -10.73 4.26 24.43
N GLU A 185 -9.47 4.70 24.39
CA GLU A 185 -8.76 4.96 23.13
C GLU A 185 -8.53 3.68 22.32
N ARG A 186 -8.22 2.56 22.98
CA ARG A 186 -8.16 1.25 22.33
C ARG A 186 -9.49 0.87 21.67
N LEU A 187 -10.60 1.08 22.37
CA LEU A 187 -11.93 0.81 21.84
C LEU A 187 -12.26 1.70 20.63
N LEU A 188 -11.95 2.99 20.72
CA LEU A 188 -12.22 3.96 19.63
C LEU A 188 -11.37 3.67 18.38
N VAL A 189 -10.08 3.35 18.55
CA VAL A 189 -9.20 2.94 17.45
C VAL A 189 -9.72 1.66 16.79
N GLU A 190 -10.16 0.68 17.58
CA GLU A 190 -10.70 -0.58 17.06
C GLU A 190 -12.02 -0.37 16.29
N GLN A 191 -12.93 0.45 16.81
CA GLN A 191 -14.18 0.79 16.10
C GLN A 191 -13.90 1.54 14.79
N LEU A 192 -12.93 2.47 14.80
CA LEU A 192 -12.52 3.19 13.61
C LEU A 192 -11.85 2.26 12.59
N ARG A 193 -11.06 1.28 13.05
CA ARG A 193 -10.43 0.25 12.22
C ARG A 193 -11.49 -0.53 11.44
N GLU A 194 -12.54 -1.00 12.12
CA GLU A 194 -13.65 -1.73 11.51
C GLU A 194 -14.43 -0.86 10.52
N HIS A 195 -14.79 0.37 10.93
CA HIS A 195 -15.55 1.30 10.08
C HIS A 195 -14.81 1.66 8.78
N LEU A 196 -13.49 1.84 8.86
CA LEU A 196 -12.65 2.16 7.71
C LEU A 196 -12.22 0.92 6.90
N GLY A 197 -12.58 -0.29 7.34
CA GLY A 197 -12.21 -1.54 6.68
C GLY A 197 -10.70 -1.81 6.68
N VAL A 198 -9.99 -1.34 7.73
CA VAL A 198 -8.55 -1.56 7.90
C VAL A 198 -8.34 -2.96 8.47
N SER A 199 -7.56 -3.78 7.76
CA SER A 199 -7.23 -5.13 8.21
C SER A 199 -6.28 -5.11 9.42
N ARG A 200 -6.23 -6.20 10.18
CA ARG A 200 -5.35 -6.33 11.36
C ARG A 200 -3.87 -6.15 11.00
N GLU A 201 -3.44 -6.70 9.87
CA GLU A 201 -2.08 -6.50 9.36
C GLU A 201 -1.79 -5.06 8.88
N GLU A 202 -2.80 -4.35 8.35
CA GLU A 202 -2.65 -2.92 8.05
C GLU A 202 -2.54 -2.11 9.34
N HIS A 203 -3.31 -2.46 10.36
CA HIS A 203 -3.23 -1.84 11.68
C HIS A 203 -1.87 -2.05 12.34
N GLU A 204 -1.37 -3.29 12.42
CA GLU A 204 -0.08 -3.62 13.03
C GLU A 204 1.08 -2.88 12.33
N ARG A 205 1.03 -2.74 11.00
CA ARG A 205 2.02 -1.96 10.24
C ARG A 205 1.95 -0.46 10.53
N ILE A 206 0.75 0.12 10.50
CA ILE A 206 0.57 1.56 10.78
C ILE A 206 0.96 1.86 12.22
N GLU A 207 0.58 1.01 13.17
CA GLU A 207 0.96 1.13 14.56
C GLU A 207 2.48 1.07 14.73
N THR A 208 3.16 0.08 14.12
CA THR A 208 4.64 0.01 14.16
C THR A 208 5.28 1.27 13.59
N GLN A 209 4.81 1.77 12.45
CA GLN A 209 5.36 2.96 11.80
C GLN A 209 5.11 4.25 12.58
N VAL A 210 3.96 4.35 13.25
CA VAL A 210 3.62 5.47 14.13
C VAL A 210 4.45 5.40 15.41
N MET A 211 4.60 4.20 15.99
CA MET A 211 5.45 4.00 17.16
C MET A 211 6.91 4.33 16.87
N GLU A 212 7.45 3.91 15.72
CA GLU A 212 8.80 4.31 15.28
C GLU A 212 8.95 5.84 15.14
N GLU A 213 7.91 6.55 14.68
CA GLU A 213 7.91 8.01 14.52
C GLU A 213 7.77 8.77 15.85
N VAL A 214 6.96 8.25 16.76
CA VAL A 214 6.85 8.77 18.13
C VAL A 214 8.14 8.49 18.92
N LEU A 215 8.72 7.30 18.75
CA LEU A 215 9.97 6.90 19.39
C LEU A 215 11.18 7.62 18.78
N SER A 216 11.18 7.95 17.49
CA SER A 216 12.25 8.76 16.89
C SER A 216 12.25 10.20 17.41
N ASN A 217 11.11 10.70 17.87
CA ASN A 217 10.98 11.99 18.55
C ASN A 217 11.07 11.91 20.10
N ARG A 218 11.40 10.75 20.67
CA ARG A 218 11.47 10.56 22.15
C ARG A 218 12.45 11.52 22.83
N GLN A 219 13.57 11.81 22.18
CA GLN A 219 14.57 12.76 22.69
C GLN A 219 14.09 14.21 22.58
N GLY A 220 13.32 14.55 21.54
CA GLY A 220 12.74 15.89 21.37
C GLY A 220 11.63 16.17 22.38
N ILE A 221 10.79 15.17 22.67
CA ILE A 221 9.74 15.24 23.69
C ILE A 221 10.34 15.39 25.09
N TYR A 222 11.38 14.59 25.42
CA TYR A 222 12.09 14.73 26.69
C TYR A 222 12.76 16.11 26.82
N ARG A 223 13.41 16.56 25.74
CA ARG A 223 14.10 17.86 25.69
C ARG A 223 13.15 19.02 25.96
N ALA A 224 12.00 19.08 25.28
CA ALA A 224 11.07 20.20 25.43
C ALA A 224 10.57 20.35 26.87
N VAL A 225 10.24 19.24 27.54
CA VAL A 225 9.78 19.23 28.94
C VAL A 225 10.94 19.54 29.90
N ALA A 226 12.15 19.05 29.61
CA ALA A 226 13.33 19.35 30.41
C ALA A 226 13.77 20.82 30.29
N GLU A 227 13.67 21.42 29.10
CA GLU A 227 13.96 22.84 28.85
C GLU A 227 13.01 23.73 29.66
N GLU A 228 11.70 23.46 29.63
CA GLU A 228 10.69 24.18 30.42
C GLU A 228 10.92 24.03 31.94
N ALA A 229 11.25 22.82 32.42
CA ALA A 229 11.54 22.58 33.82
C ALA A 229 12.87 23.19 34.32
N LEU A 230 13.77 23.56 33.40
CA LEU A 230 15.07 24.18 33.69
C LEU A 230 15.06 25.70 33.49
N GLU A 231 14.00 26.25 32.92
CA GLU A 231 13.88 27.68 32.56
C GLU A 231 13.88 28.59 33.80
N ASP A 232 13.25 28.16 34.89
CA ASP A 232 13.11 28.93 36.14
C ASP A 232 14.18 28.59 37.21
N GLY A 233 15.21 27.81 36.86
CA GLY A 233 16.31 27.42 37.75
C GLY A 233 16.44 25.89 37.95
N PRO A 234 17.12 25.43 39.03
CA PRO A 234 17.30 24.00 39.26
C PRO A 234 15.96 23.27 39.44
N VAL A 235 15.75 22.22 38.65
CA VAL A 235 14.56 21.34 38.71
C VAL A 235 14.23 20.97 40.17
N ARG A 236 13.01 21.28 40.61
CA ARG A 236 12.52 20.99 41.96
C ARG A 236 12.22 19.50 42.14
N GLY A 237 12.04 19.06 43.38
CA GLY A 237 11.93 17.63 43.70
C GLY A 237 10.77 16.90 43.00
N ASP A 238 9.63 17.56 42.87
CA ASP A 238 8.44 17.12 42.14
C ASP A 238 8.62 17.12 40.62
N GLU A 239 9.25 18.15 40.06
CA GLU A 239 9.60 18.22 38.63
C GLU A 239 10.62 17.13 38.24
N ARG A 240 11.55 16.80 39.15
CA ARG A 240 12.55 15.74 38.96
C ARG A 240 11.92 14.35 38.94
N GLU A 241 10.92 14.11 39.79
CA GLU A 241 10.15 12.86 39.78
C GLU A 241 9.35 12.69 38.48
N LEU A 242 8.76 13.79 37.97
CA LEU A 242 8.03 13.80 36.70
C LEU A 242 8.95 13.51 35.51
N LEU A 243 10.13 14.15 35.45
CA LEU A 243 11.14 13.91 34.42
C LEU A 243 11.68 12.47 34.46
N GLU A 244 11.90 11.91 35.65
CA GLU A 244 12.37 10.52 35.81
C GLU A 244 11.31 9.50 35.38
N ALA A 245 10.03 9.77 35.65
CA ALA A 245 8.91 8.97 35.16
C ALA A 245 8.77 9.05 33.63
N LEU A 246 8.94 10.26 33.05
CA LEU A 246 8.93 10.50 31.61
C LEU A 246 10.11 9.80 30.92
N ARG A 247 11.32 9.88 31.47
CA ARG A 247 12.53 9.19 30.99
C ARG A 247 12.32 7.68 30.91
N LYS A 248 11.80 7.06 31.97
CA LYS A 248 11.52 5.62 32.03
C LYS A 248 10.47 5.20 31.01
N LYS A 249 9.42 6.01 30.83
CA LYS A 249 8.35 5.74 29.84
C LYS A 249 8.81 5.88 28.39
N LEU A 250 9.68 6.85 28.11
CA LEU A 250 10.25 7.08 26.78
C LEU A 250 11.42 6.13 26.46
N GLY A 251 11.82 5.28 27.41
CA GLY A 251 12.92 4.33 27.23
C GLY A 251 14.27 5.01 27.02
N ILE A 252 14.47 6.20 27.58
CA ILE A 252 15.70 6.99 27.44
C ILE A 252 16.69 6.56 28.52
N SER A 253 17.93 6.25 28.12
CA SER A 253 18.98 5.89 29.09
C SER A 253 19.30 7.08 30.01
N VAL A 254 19.81 6.80 31.22
CA VAL A 254 20.22 7.85 32.16
C VAL A 254 21.29 8.75 31.53
N GLU A 255 22.22 8.16 30.77
CA GLU A 255 23.30 8.87 30.07
C GLU A 255 22.80 9.75 28.91
N GLU A 256 21.73 9.34 28.21
CA GLU A 256 21.09 10.17 27.18
C GLU A 256 20.30 11.34 27.80
N CYS A 257 19.59 11.10 28.90
CA CYS A 257 18.85 12.11 29.65
C CYS A 257 19.80 13.20 30.18
N GLN A 258 20.93 12.81 30.78
CA GLN A 258 21.94 13.74 31.28
C GLN A 258 22.55 14.60 30.16
N ARG A 259 22.75 14.04 28.97
CA ARG A 259 23.22 14.81 27.81
C ARG A 259 22.19 15.84 27.34
N ILE A 260 20.92 15.46 27.28
CA ILE A 260 19.83 16.35 26.85
C ILE A 260 19.65 17.52 27.85
N GLU A 261 19.67 17.24 29.16
CA GLU A 261 19.58 18.28 30.20
C GLU A 261 20.80 19.21 30.20
N ALA A 262 22.02 18.67 30.04
CA ALA A 262 23.24 19.47 29.97
C ALA A 262 23.28 20.39 28.74
N ASP A 263 22.73 19.95 27.61
CA ASP A 263 22.61 20.76 26.40
C ASP A 263 21.54 21.86 26.53
N ALA A 264 20.46 21.60 27.28
CA ALA A 264 19.40 22.57 27.58
C ALA A 264 19.90 23.70 28.50
N THR A 265 20.70 23.38 29.53
CA THR A 265 21.26 24.38 30.46
C THR A 265 22.36 25.26 29.84
N ARG A 266 22.93 24.90 28.69
CA ARG A 266 23.91 25.74 27.97
C ARG A 266 23.28 26.82 27.09
N LYS A 267 21.97 26.74 26.83
CA LYS A 267 21.26 27.63 25.89
C LYS A 267 20.40 28.70 26.56
N GLY A 268 20.20 28.63 27.88
CA GLY A 268 19.63 29.70 28.72
C GLY A 268 20.74 30.49 29.40
#